data_AF-A0A1E3H6G1-F1
#
_entry.id   AF-A0A1E3H6G1-F1
#
_cell.length_a   1.000
_cell.length_b   1.000
_cell.length_c   1.000
_cell.angle_alpha   90.00
_cell.angle_beta   90.00
_cell.angle_gamma   90.00
#
_symmetry.space_group_name_H-M   'P 1'
#
loop_
_entity.id
_entity.type
_entity.pdbx_description
1 polymer ?
#
loop_
_entity_poly.entity_id
_entity_poly.type
_entity_poly.pdbx_seq_one_letter_code
_entity_poly.pdbx_strand_id
1 'polypeptide(L)'
;MAAILAAKRFDNVDLEAGDVMASIPAYLARHPELRIALLHLDMDVEAPTAFALEALWDRVVPGGLVVVDDYNAVAGATDAFDAFCAARGIGKVEKTPFYSVPAFVVKPGP
;
A
#
# COMPACT_ATOMS: atom_id res chain seq x y z
N MET A 1 7.71 15.68 -12.76
CA MET A 1 7.07 15.64 -11.43
C MET A 1 7.71 16.61 -10.44
N ALA A 2 9.04 16.56 -10.21
CA ALA A 2 9.72 17.46 -9.25
C ALA A 2 9.43 18.96 -9.45
N ALA A 3 9.43 19.45 -10.70
CA ALA A 3 9.08 20.84 -11.01
C ALA A 3 7.64 21.21 -10.60
N ILE A 4 6.69 20.26 -10.66
CA ILE A 4 5.29 20.47 -10.26
C ILE A 4 5.19 20.56 -8.74
N LEU A 5 5.87 19.67 -8.01
CA LEU A 5 5.90 19.72 -6.55
C LEU A 5 6.52 21.03 -6.04
N ALA A 6 7.64 21.44 -6.64
CA ALA A 6 8.29 22.71 -6.33
C ALA A 6 7.38 23.91 -6.62
N ALA A 7 6.72 23.94 -7.77
CA ALA A 7 5.78 25.00 -8.12
C ALA A 7 4.58 25.08 -7.16
N LYS A 8 4.14 23.94 -6.60
CA LYS A 8 3.08 23.86 -5.60
C LYS A 8 3.56 24.08 -4.16
N ARG A 9 4.87 24.22 -3.94
CA ARG A 9 5.51 24.32 -2.62
C ARG A 9 5.17 23.14 -1.70
N PHE A 10 5.17 21.94 -2.28
CA PHE A 10 5.11 20.71 -1.50
C PHE A 10 6.51 20.27 -1.14
N ASP A 11 6.75 20.18 0.16
CA ASP A 11 7.96 19.64 0.77
C ASP A 11 7.66 18.30 1.47
N ASN A 12 8.68 17.60 1.96
CA ASN A 12 8.55 16.29 2.62
C ASN A 12 7.90 15.22 1.71
N VAL A 13 8.38 15.17 0.46
CA VAL A 13 7.93 14.21 -0.55
C VAL A 13 9.15 13.53 -1.15
N ASP A 14 9.21 12.21 -1.02
CA ASP A 14 10.16 11.37 -1.71
C ASP A 14 9.48 10.70 -2.91
N LEU A 15 10.12 10.79 -4.09
CA LEU A 15 9.65 10.17 -5.32
C LEU A 15 10.64 9.10 -5.77
N GLU A 16 10.20 7.85 -5.71
CA GLU A 16 10.99 6.70 -6.13
C GLU A 16 10.55 6.25 -7.52
N ALA A 17 11.38 6.53 -8.53
CA ALA A 17 11.11 6.14 -9.90
C ALA A 17 11.55 4.68 -10.15
N GLY A 18 10.65 3.85 -10.67
CA GLY A 18 10.97 2.51 -11.14
C GLY A 18 9.87 1.49 -10.85
N ASP A 19 10.18 0.23 -11.18
CA ASP A 19 9.36 -0.91 -10.82
C ASP A 19 9.43 -1.14 -9.30
N VAL A 20 8.27 -1.27 -8.65
CA VAL A 20 8.15 -1.49 -7.21
C VAL A 20 8.89 -2.74 -6.72
N MET A 21 9.04 -3.76 -7.57
CA MET A 21 9.80 -4.97 -7.24
C MET A 21 11.29 -4.69 -7.03
N ALA A 22 11.82 -3.63 -7.64
CA ALA A 22 13.20 -3.18 -7.47
C ALA A 22 13.31 -1.98 -6.51
N SER A 23 12.38 -1.03 -6.59
CA SER A 23 12.46 0.24 -5.87
C SER A 23 12.11 0.09 -4.39
N ILE A 24 11.11 -0.73 -4.02
CA ILE A 24 10.76 -0.94 -2.60
C ILE A 24 11.93 -1.53 -1.80
N PRO A 25 12.60 -2.63 -2.23
CA PRO A 25 13.75 -3.15 -1.49
C PRO A 25 14.87 -2.13 -1.33
N ALA A 26 15.19 -1.39 -2.41
CA ALA A 26 16.22 -0.35 -2.37
C ALA A 26 15.84 0.81 -1.43
N TYR A 27 14.57 1.19 -1.38
CA TYR A 27 14.06 2.21 -0.47
C TYR A 27 14.13 1.73 0.98
N LEU A 28 13.66 0.52 1.29
CA LEU A 28 13.70 -0.06 2.63
C LEU A 28 15.12 -0.23 3.16
N ALA A 29 16.09 -0.50 2.28
CA ALA A 29 17.50 -0.57 2.64
C ALA A 29 18.10 0.80 3.00
N ARG A 30 17.66 1.88 2.33
CA ARG A 30 18.08 3.25 2.64
C ARG A 30 17.35 3.85 3.84
N HIS A 31 16.14 3.35 4.12
CA HIS A 31 15.26 3.84 5.18
C HIS A 31 14.87 2.70 6.14
N PRO A 32 15.83 2.11 6.87
CA PRO A 32 15.54 1.05 7.83
C PRO A 32 14.56 1.50 8.94
N GLU A 33 14.49 2.79 9.24
CA GLU A 33 13.60 3.43 10.21
C GLU A 33 12.14 3.60 9.74
N LEU A 34 11.83 3.29 8.47
CA LEU A 34 10.52 3.57 7.89
C LEU A 34 9.37 2.95 8.71
N ARG A 35 8.41 3.81 9.06
CA ARG A 35 7.13 3.46 9.68
C ARG A 35 6.00 4.05 8.85
N ILE A 36 4.99 3.23 8.56
CA ILE A 36 3.90 3.58 7.65
C ILE A 36 2.59 3.67 8.45
N ALA A 37 1.98 4.86 8.48
CA ALA A 37 0.64 5.05 9.06
C ALA A 37 -0.47 4.72 8.06
N LEU A 38 -0.21 4.95 6.78
CA LEU A 38 -1.12 4.69 5.66
C LEU A 38 -0.31 4.13 4.49
N LEU A 39 -0.59 2.88 4.13
CA LEU A 39 -0.10 2.26 2.90
C LEU A 39 -1.25 2.26 1.89
N HIS A 40 -1.08 2.93 0.76
CA HIS A 40 -2.08 2.99 -0.31
C HIS A 40 -1.51 2.36 -1.58
N LEU A 41 -2.18 1.34 -2.10
CA LEU A 41 -1.76 0.58 -3.28
C LEU A 41 -2.76 0.77 -4.42
N ASP A 42 -2.27 1.21 -5.58
CA ASP A 42 -3.05 1.61 -6.76
C ASP A 42 -2.24 1.25 -8.01
N MET A 43 -2.24 -0.04 -8.35
CA MET A 43 -1.32 -0.62 -9.33
C MET A 43 -2.00 -1.58 -10.29
N ASP A 44 -3.31 -1.84 -10.10
CA ASP A 44 -4.18 -2.76 -10.84
C ASP A 44 -3.78 -4.26 -10.83
N VAL A 45 -2.48 -4.55 -10.94
CA VAL A 45 -1.92 -5.86 -11.28
C VAL A 45 -1.56 -6.65 -10.03
N GLU A 46 -1.80 -7.96 -10.07
CA GLU A 46 -1.58 -8.89 -8.96
C GLU A 46 -0.14 -8.90 -8.46
N ALA A 47 0.81 -9.23 -9.35
CA ALA A 47 2.20 -9.48 -8.98
C ALA A 47 2.85 -8.32 -8.20
N PRO A 48 2.78 -7.06 -8.67
CA PRO A 48 3.40 -5.97 -7.93
C PRO A 48 2.58 -5.62 -6.66
N THR A 49 1.25 -5.79 -6.66
CA THR A 49 0.40 -5.53 -5.48
C THR A 49 0.71 -6.50 -4.36
N ALA A 50 0.77 -7.80 -4.66
CA ALA A 50 1.15 -8.85 -3.72
C ALA A 50 2.57 -8.61 -3.18
N PHE A 51 3.52 -8.25 -4.07
CA PHE A 51 4.89 -7.94 -3.66
C PHE A 51 4.94 -6.76 -2.67
N ALA A 52 4.25 -5.66 -2.98
CA ALA A 52 4.22 -4.47 -2.13
C ALA A 52 3.57 -4.76 -0.77
N LEU A 53 2.45 -5.51 -0.75
CA LEU A 53 1.78 -5.96 0.48
C LEU A 53 2.75 -6.72 1.38
N GLU A 54 3.43 -7.74 0.85
CA GLU A 54 4.38 -8.56 1.63
C GLU A 54 5.58 -7.74 2.12
N ALA A 55 6.18 -6.93 1.24
CA ALA A 55 7.39 -6.18 1.57
C ALA A 55 7.16 -5.04 2.57
N LEU A 56 5.98 -4.42 2.55
CA LEU A 56 5.69 -3.22 3.33
C LEU A 56 4.82 -3.47 4.56
N TRP A 57 4.14 -4.62 4.66
CA TRP A 57 3.25 -4.94 5.78
C TRP A 57 3.91 -4.73 7.14
N ASP A 58 5.13 -5.21 7.33
CA ASP A 58 5.84 -5.12 8.60
C ASP A 58 6.24 -3.69 8.97
N ARG A 59 6.29 -2.79 7.98
CA ARG A 59 6.55 -1.36 8.19
C ARG A 59 5.30 -0.58 8.58
N VAL A 60 4.11 -1.12 8.30
CA VAL A 60 2.85 -0.52 8.75
C VAL A 60 2.77 -0.64 10.27
N VAL A 61 2.39 0.45 10.95
CA VAL A 61 2.28 0.46 12.41
C VAL A 61 0.96 -0.17 12.89
N PRO A 62 0.88 -0.68 14.13
CA PRO A 62 -0.39 -0.98 14.78
C PRO A 62 -1.41 0.17 14.65
N GLY A 63 -2.63 -0.15 14.21
CA GLY A 63 -3.67 0.85 13.93
C GLY A 63 -3.49 1.62 12.62
N GLY A 64 -2.40 1.38 11.88
CA GLY A 64 -2.19 1.91 10.54
C GLY A 64 -3.11 1.24 9.52
N LEU A 65 -3.33 1.92 8.40
CA LEU A 65 -4.22 1.45 7.34
C LEU A 65 -3.42 0.87 6.17
N VAL A 66 -3.89 -0.26 5.65
CA VAL A 66 -3.51 -0.75 4.32
C VAL A 66 -4.72 -0.65 3.42
N VAL A 67 -4.60 0.17 2.38
CA VAL A 67 -5.65 0.53 1.44
C VAL A 67 -5.28 -0.03 0.06
N VAL A 68 -6.25 -0.67 -0.59
CA VAL A 68 -6.15 -1.12 -1.99
C VAL A 68 -7.21 -0.38 -2.79
N ASP A 69 -6.77 0.41 -3.77
CA ASP A 69 -7.65 1.27 -4.55
C ASP A 69 -8.64 0.44 -5.37
N ASP A 70 -8.16 -0.53 -6.14
CA ASP A 70 -8.99 -1.24 -7.11
C ASP A 70 -9.71 -2.49 -6.57
N TYR A 71 -9.91 -2.59 -5.25
CA TYR A 71 -10.49 -3.79 -4.63
C TYR A 71 -11.97 -4.00 -5.02
N ASN A 72 -12.26 -5.16 -5.63
CA ASN A 72 -13.50 -5.53 -6.34
C ASN A 72 -13.76 -4.78 -7.65
N ALA A 73 -12.81 -3.98 -8.14
CA ALA A 73 -12.87 -3.36 -9.47
C ALA A 73 -11.93 -4.09 -10.45
N VAL A 74 -10.74 -4.49 -9.99
CA VAL A 74 -9.73 -5.17 -10.80
C VAL A 74 -9.32 -6.49 -10.15
N ALA A 75 -9.37 -7.58 -10.93
CA ALA A 75 -9.08 -8.92 -10.44
C ALA A 75 -7.68 -9.04 -9.84
N GLY A 76 -6.66 -8.47 -10.49
CA GLY A 76 -5.28 -8.56 -10.01
C GLY A 76 -5.09 -8.01 -8.60
N ALA A 77 -5.52 -6.76 -8.35
CA ALA A 77 -5.48 -6.16 -7.02
C ALA A 77 -6.37 -6.92 -6.00
N THR A 78 -7.54 -7.40 -6.43
CA THR A 78 -8.49 -8.14 -5.58
C THR A 78 -7.91 -9.47 -5.13
N ASP A 79 -7.40 -10.28 -6.06
CA ASP A 79 -6.85 -11.61 -5.81
C ASP A 79 -5.62 -11.52 -4.90
N ALA A 80 -4.73 -10.55 -5.16
CA ALA A 80 -3.57 -10.29 -4.30
C ALA A 80 -3.96 -9.93 -2.86
N PHE A 81 -4.96 -9.07 -2.70
CA PHE A 81 -5.39 -8.61 -1.37
C PHE A 81 -6.16 -9.69 -0.60
N ASP A 82 -7.02 -10.45 -1.27
CA ASP A 82 -7.74 -11.58 -0.68
C ASP A 82 -6.77 -12.68 -0.21
N ALA A 83 -5.79 -13.05 -1.06
CA ALA A 83 -4.76 -14.01 -0.71
C ALA A 83 -3.93 -13.54 0.51
N PHE A 84 -3.55 -12.26 0.52
CA PHE A 84 -2.82 -11.64 1.63
C PHE A 84 -3.61 -11.68 2.95
N CYS A 85 -4.90 -11.30 2.89
CA CYS A 85 -5.77 -11.30 4.06
C CYS A 85 -6.00 -12.72 4.59
N ALA A 86 -6.25 -13.68 3.70
CA ALA A 86 -6.45 -15.08 4.05
C ALA A 86 -5.20 -15.67 4.73
N ALA A 87 -4.00 -15.43 4.18
CA ALA A 87 -2.74 -15.92 4.74
C ALA A 87 -2.46 -15.40 6.17
N ARG A 88 -3.01 -14.24 6.53
CA ARG A 88 -2.81 -13.58 7.83
C ARG A 88 -4.01 -13.67 8.77
N GLY A 89 -5.09 -14.33 8.36
CA GLY A 89 -6.32 -14.42 9.16
C GLY A 89 -7.01 -13.06 9.36
N ILE A 90 -6.84 -12.12 8.44
CA ILE A 90 -7.50 -10.81 8.49
C ILE A 90 -8.95 -10.99 8.04
N GLY A 91 -9.88 -11.06 9.00
CA GLY A 91 -11.29 -11.34 8.72
C GLY A 91 -12.17 -10.14 8.41
N LYS A 92 -11.64 -8.90 8.48
CA LYS A 92 -12.43 -7.68 8.30
C LYS A 92 -11.76 -6.73 7.30
N VAL A 93 -12.19 -6.81 6.05
CA VAL A 93 -11.94 -5.79 5.02
C VAL A 93 -13.08 -4.77 5.07
N GLU A 94 -12.75 -3.50 5.18
CA GLU A 94 -13.70 -2.41 5.36
C GLU A 94 -13.80 -1.54 4.10
N LYS A 95 -14.99 -0.96 3.88
CA LYS A 95 -15.26 0.03 2.84
C LYS A 95 -15.99 1.22 3.46
N THR A 96 -15.80 2.40 2.89
CA THR A 96 -16.59 3.57 3.26
C THR A 96 -18.02 3.45 2.71
N PRO A 97 -19.03 4.10 3.31
CA PRO A 97 -20.43 3.94 2.85
C PRO A 97 -20.73 4.68 1.55
N PHE A 98 -19.80 5.48 1.02
CA PHE A 98 -20.07 6.39 -0.09
C PHE A 98 -19.59 5.87 -1.45
N TYR A 99 -18.72 4.86 -1.48
CA TYR A 99 -18.11 4.39 -2.72
C TYR A 99 -17.75 2.90 -2.66
N SER A 100 -17.71 2.27 -3.84
CA SER A 100 -17.39 0.83 -3.96
C SER A 100 -15.90 0.52 -3.82
N VAL A 101 -15.05 1.53 -3.90
CA VAL A 101 -13.59 1.53 -3.73
C VAL A 101 -13.15 2.79 -2.97
N PRO A 102 -11.95 2.85 -2.36
CA PRO A 102 -11.05 1.74 -2.09
C PRO A 102 -11.61 0.82 -0.99
N ALA A 103 -10.92 -0.29 -0.75
CA ALA A 103 -11.08 -1.09 0.47
C ALA A 103 -9.85 -0.97 1.34
N PHE A 104 -10.01 -1.22 2.64
CA PHE A 104 -8.88 -1.17 3.56
C PHE A 104 -8.99 -2.17 4.71
N VAL A 105 -7.85 -2.44 5.33
CA VAL A 105 -7.74 -3.15 6.60
C VAL A 105 -7.00 -2.28 7.60
N VAL A 106 -7.40 -2.37 8.87
CA VAL A 106 -6.65 -1.78 9.98
C VAL A 106 -5.65 -2.82 10.47
N LYS A 107 -4.36 -2.50 10.45
CA LYS A 107 -3.33 -3.42 10.96
C LYS A 107 -3.56 -3.63 12.47
N PRO A 108 -3.76 -4.89 12.92
CA PRO A 108 -4.00 -5.17 14.33
C PRO A 108 -2.79 -4.77 15.18
N GLY A 109 -3.05 -4.50 16.46
CA GLY A 109 -1.98 -4.34 17.44
C GLY A 109 -1.23 -5.65 17.70
N PRO A 110 -0.03 -5.57 18.31
CA PRO A 110 0.65 -6.74 18.86
C PRO A 110 -0.20 -7.44 19.92
#